data_AF-A0A1F6ZR44-F1
#
_entry.id   AF-A0A1F6ZR44-F1
#
_cell.length_a   1.000
_cell.length_b   1.000
_cell.length_c   1.000
_cell.angle_alpha   90.00
_cell.angle_beta   90.00
_cell.angle_gamma   90.00
#
_symmetry.space_group_name_H-M   'P 1'
#
loop_
_entity.id
_entity.type
_entity.pdbx_description
1 polymer ?
#
loop_
_entity_poly.entity_id
_entity_poly.type
_entity_poly.pdbx_seq_one_letter_code
_entity_poly.pdbx_strand_id
1 'polypeptide(L)'
;MAKNKSNVVRLNLGCGAQHKPGYWNVDIDPSLNPDEVIDLRKPLPYITNSVQSILLQDVLEHLTKEDGLSLLTECARILRFGGIITVRVPNPIAIIQKFRWQPDLLLLYLYGDTSQNGEWGAHKYGYTPSLWNETSAVLNLTPVSYQAVDTNYIFVAKKSKTIRQRPIVYCASLGQFLCTPWYYLQGAKVIWKIDEPYSSLLGKIVLRPLALLTTTIVVGSDSAHRFATQVLKYSHLRILHSARDTA
;
A
#
# COMPACT_ATOMS: atom_id res chain seq x y z
N MET A 1 22.78 -13.39 -29.46
CA MET A 1 21.75 -13.82 -30.45
C MET A 1 20.43 -13.13 -30.10
N ALA A 2 19.95 -12.26 -30.98
CA ALA A 2 18.73 -11.49 -30.75
C ALA A 2 17.49 -12.40 -30.85
N LYS A 3 16.80 -12.62 -29.73
CA LYS A 3 15.47 -13.24 -29.74
C LYS A 3 14.45 -12.18 -30.15
N ASN A 4 14.29 -12.01 -31.46
CA ASN A 4 13.19 -11.24 -32.02
C ASN A 4 11.93 -12.12 -31.99
N LYS A 5 11.12 -11.97 -30.95
CA LYS A 5 9.69 -12.29 -30.99
C LYS A 5 8.96 -11.01 -30.65
N SER A 6 7.85 -10.75 -31.32
CA SER A 6 6.79 -9.81 -30.94
C SER A 6 6.13 -10.18 -29.59
N ASN A 7 6.93 -10.61 -28.62
CA ASN A 7 6.50 -11.29 -27.42
C ASN A 7 6.19 -10.25 -26.37
N VAL A 8 4.91 -10.14 -26.15
CA VAL A 8 4.34 -9.43 -25.03
C VAL A 8 4.90 -10.02 -23.73
N VAL A 9 5.83 -9.31 -23.06
CA VAL A 9 6.55 -9.81 -21.89
C VAL A 9 5.62 -9.82 -20.67
N ARG A 10 5.55 -10.97 -19.99
CA ARG A 10 4.88 -11.14 -18.71
C ARG A 10 5.93 -11.46 -17.65
N LEU A 11 5.98 -10.73 -16.55
CA LEU A 11 6.98 -10.90 -15.50
C LEU A 11 6.36 -11.51 -14.24
N ASN A 12 7.03 -12.50 -13.66
CA ASN A 12 6.76 -13.01 -12.32
C ASN A 12 7.93 -12.59 -11.43
N LEU A 13 7.76 -11.47 -10.72
CA LEU A 13 8.82 -10.86 -9.93
C LEU A 13 8.78 -11.44 -8.51
N GLY A 14 9.93 -11.91 -8.02
CA GLY A 14 10.05 -12.64 -6.76
C GLY A 14 9.39 -14.01 -6.86
N CYS A 15 9.75 -14.78 -7.89
CA CYS A 15 9.04 -16.02 -8.22
C CYS A 15 9.18 -17.13 -7.18
N GLY A 16 10.20 -17.04 -6.32
CA GLY A 16 10.57 -18.11 -5.41
C GLY A 16 10.77 -19.43 -6.16
N ALA A 17 10.44 -20.55 -5.49
CA ALA A 17 10.36 -21.86 -6.14
C ALA A 17 9.12 -22.03 -7.06
N GLN A 18 8.21 -21.06 -7.10
CA GLN A 18 6.91 -21.18 -7.79
C GLN A 18 6.89 -20.49 -9.16
N HIS A 19 7.64 -21.08 -10.10
CA HIS A 19 7.67 -20.62 -11.49
C HIS A 19 6.29 -20.64 -12.13
N LYS A 20 5.97 -19.61 -12.93
CA LYS A 20 4.70 -19.50 -13.65
C LYS A 20 4.92 -19.71 -15.15
N PRO A 21 4.34 -20.76 -15.76
CA PRO A 21 4.41 -20.97 -17.19
C PRO A 21 3.90 -19.76 -17.98
N GLY A 22 4.64 -19.35 -19.01
CA GLY A 22 4.30 -18.18 -19.83
C GLY A 22 4.65 -16.83 -19.20
N TYR A 23 5.34 -16.83 -18.05
CA TYR A 23 5.98 -15.67 -17.44
C TYR A 23 7.49 -15.83 -17.48
N TRP A 24 8.20 -14.70 -17.53
CA TRP A 24 9.63 -14.60 -17.25
C TRP A 24 9.78 -14.49 -15.73
N ASN A 25 10.41 -15.49 -15.12
CA ASN A 25 10.51 -15.65 -13.67
C ASN A 25 11.79 -14.98 -13.18
N VAL A 26 11.63 -14.06 -12.24
CA VAL A 26 12.71 -13.22 -11.73
C VAL A 26 12.80 -13.42 -10.23
N ASP A 27 14.00 -13.68 -9.73
CA ASP A 27 14.26 -13.75 -8.29
C ASP A 27 15.65 -13.23 -7.95
N ILE A 28 15.92 -12.94 -6.69
CA ILE A 28 17.27 -12.59 -6.23
C ILE A 28 18.10 -13.84 -5.96
N ASP A 29 17.47 -14.96 -5.62
CA ASP A 29 18.16 -16.20 -5.30
C ASP A 29 18.41 -17.07 -6.54
N PRO A 30 19.67 -17.19 -7.01
CA PRO A 30 19.99 -18.01 -8.18
C PRO A 30 19.73 -19.51 -7.95
N SER A 31 19.69 -19.98 -6.69
CA SER A 31 19.46 -21.40 -6.38
C SER A 31 18.05 -21.87 -6.74
N LEU A 32 17.11 -20.91 -6.87
CA LEU A 32 15.72 -21.15 -7.30
C LEU A 32 15.58 -21.26 -8.83
N ASN A 33 16.71 -21.19 -9.55
CA ASN A 33 16.82 -21.27 -11.01
C ASN A 33 15.89 -20.31 -11.78
N PRO A 34 15.77 -19.02 -11.41
CA PRO A 34 14.93 -18.08 -12.15
C PRO A 34 15.44 -17.89 -13.59
N ASP A 35 14.57 -17.39 -14.48
CA ASP A 35 14.97 -16.99 -15.84
C ASP A 35 15.96 -15.82 -15.80
N GLU A 36 15.89 -14.98 -14.77
CA GLU A 36 16.80 -13.85 -14.55
C GLU A 36 16.99 -13.55 -13.06
N VAL A 37 18.23 -13.24 -12.66
CA VAL A 37 18.58 -12.91 -11.27
C VAL A 37 18.59 -11.40 -11.07
N ILE A 38 17.63 -10.85 -10.33
CA ILE A 38 17.49 -9.41 -10.10
C ILE A 38 17.11 -9.13 -8.63
N ASP A 39 17.80 -8.16 -8.04
CA ASP A 39 17.39 -7.54 -6.77
C ASP A 39 16.28 -6.51 -7.04
N LEU A 40 15.05 -6.83 -6.62
CA LEU A 40 13.86 -6.00 -6.84
C LEU A 40 13.87 -4.66 -6.07
N ARG A 41 14.84 -4.43 -5.19
CA ARG A 41 15.07 -3.12 -4.54
C ARG A 41 15.80 -2.14 -5.47
N LYS A 42 16.32 -2.62 -6.60
CA LYS A 42 17.06 -1.82 -7.58
C LYS A 42 16.17 -1.51 -8.81
N PRO A 43 16.52 -0.48 -9.61
CA PRO A 43 15.83 -0.20 -10.86
C PRO A 43 15.76 -1.43 -11.76
N LEU A 44 14.60 -1.68 -12.37
CA LEU A 44 14.39 -2.87 -13.17
C LEU A 44 14.98 -2.66 -14.58
N PRO A 45 15.77 -3.61 -15.12
CA PRO A 45 16.47 -3.47 -16.41
C PRO A 45 15.54 -3.64 -17.63
N TYR A 46 14.26 -3.29 -17.49
CA TYR A 46 13.27 -3.37 -18.57
C TYR A 46 12.91 -1.98 -19.10
N ILE A 47 12.61 -1.95 -20.38
CA ILE A 47 12.24 -0.72 -21.10
C ILE A 47 10.87 -0.24 -20.62
N THR A 48 10.69 1.08 -20.50
CA THR A 48 9.42 1.72 -20.17
C THR A 48 8.32 1.28 -21.16
N ASN A 49 7.10 1.00 -20.66
CA ASN A 49 5.95 0.58 -21.47
C ASN A 49 6.12 -0.71 -22.30
N SER A 50 6.99 -1.64 -21.91
CA SER A 50 7.27 -2.89 -22.65
C SER A 50 6.54 -4.13 -22.13
N VAL A 51 6.08 -4.12 -20.87
CA VAL A 51 5.54 -5.30 -20.17
C VAL A 51 4.01 -5.31 -20.20
N GLN A 52 3.38 -6.45 -20.51
CA GLN A 52 1.90 -6.57 -20.48
C GLN A 52 1.36 -6.90 -19.11
N SER A 53 2.04 -7.79 -18.39
CA SER A 53 1.56 -8.21 -17.08
C SER A 53 2.69 -8.44 -16.10
N ILE A 54 2.46 -8.08 -14.85
CA ILE A 54 3.37 -8.31 -13.73
C ILE A 54 2.61 -9.09 -12.67
N LEU A 55 3.23 -10.15 -12.16
CA LEU A 55 2.83 -10.83 -10.93
C LEU A 55 3.85 -10.49 -9.84
N LEU A 56 3.33 -10.13 -8.66
CA LEU A 56 4.07 -10.03 -7.41
C LEU A 56 3.31 -10.88 -6.39
N GLN A 57 3.80 -12.07 -6.09
CA GLN A 57 3.15 -12.97 -5.13
C GLN A 57 4.04 -13.08 -3.91
N ASP A 58 3.57 -12.53 -2.79
CA ASP A 58 4.26 -12.61 -1.49
C ASP A 58 5.66 -12.00 -1.54
N VAL A 59 5.72 -10.77 -2.05
CA VAL A 59 6.96 -10.01 -2.25
C VAL A 59 6.92 -8.70 -1.49
N LEU A 60 5.84 -7.95 -1.64
CA LEU A 60 5.78 -6.57 -1.13
C LEU A 60 5.84 -6.50 0.39
N GLU A 61 5.38 -7.53 1.10
CA GLU A 61 5.46 -7.62 2.55
C GLU A 61 6.90 -7.75 3.03
N HIS A 62 7.81 -8.31 2.23
CA HIS A 62 9.23 -8.47 2.58
C HIS A 62 10.06 -7.21 2.33
N LEU A 63 9.44 -6.18 1.75
CA LEU A 63 10.04 -4.89 1.47
C LEU A 63 9.63 -3.86 2.52
N THR A 64 10.53 -2.90 2.77
CA THR A 64 10.14 -1.69 3.50
C THR A 64 9.07 -0.94 2.71
N LYS A 65 8.38 0.01 3.35
CA LYS A 65 7.37 0.83 2.67
C LYS A 65 7.98 1.57 1.46
N GLU A 66 9.20 2.08 1.64
CA GLU A 66 9.95 2.85 0.66
C GLU A 66 10.44 1.98 -0.50
N ASP A 67 10.99 0.81 -0.20
CA ASP A 67 11.41 -0.15 -1.23
C ASP A 67 10.22 -0.69 -2.02
N GLY A 68 9.10 -1.00 -1.34
CA GLY A 68 7.86 -1.44 -1.99
C GLY A 68 7.29 -0.38 -2.93
N LEU A 69 7.30 0.89 -2.52
CA LEU A 69 6.91 2.01 -3.39
C LEU A 69 7.85 2.16 -4.59
N SER A 70 9.15 2.00 -4.38
CA SER A 70 10.16 2.07 -5.44
C SER A 70 9.97 0.97 -6.48
N LEU A 71 9.76 -0.28 -6.03
CA LEU A 71 9.45 -1.41 -6.90
C LEU A 71 8.14 -1.19 -7.67
N LEU A 72 7.08 -0.76 -7.00
CA LEU A 72 5.81 -0.49 -7.67
C LEU A 72 5.90 0.66 -8.69
N THR A 73 6.77 1.65 -8.44
CA THR A 73 7.07 2.72 -9.40
C THR A 73 7.74 2.17 -10.65
N GLU A 74 8.73 1.28 -10.48
CA GLU A 74 9.38 0.61 -11.60
C GLU A 74 8.41 -0.31 -12.35
N CYS A 75 7.55 -1.05 -11.64
CA CYS A 75 6.49 -1.85 -12.23
C CYS A 75 5.54 -0.98 -13.08
N ALA A 76 5.11 0.16 -12.54
CA ALA A 76 4.29 1.11 -13.28
C ALA A 76 5.04 1.67 -14.50
N ARG A 77 6.34 1.98 -14.39
CA ARG A 77 7.17 2.46 -15.52
C ARG A 77 7.22 1.43 -16.65
N ILE A 78 7.54 0.17 -16.36
CA ILE A 78 7.77 -0.86 -17.37
C ILE A 78 6.47 -1.42 -17.96
N LEU A 79 5.35 -1.37 -17.21
CA LEU A 79 4.05 -1.76 -17.74
C LEU A 79 3.65 -0.87 -18.92
N ARG A 80 3.17 -1.48 -20.00
CA ARG A 80 2.51 -0.77 -21.10
C ARG A 80 1.18 -0.20 -20.63
N PHE A 81 0.69 0.83 -21.31
CA PHE A 81 -0.67 1.32 -21.05
C PHE A 81 -1.69 0.20 -21.27
N GLY A 82 -2.56 0.02 -20.28
CA GLY A 82 -3.51 -1.06 -20.21
C GLY A 82 -2.92 -2.43 -19.82
N GLY A 83 -1.63 -2.51 -19.53
CA GLY A 83 -1.01 -3.66 -18.86
C GLY A 83 -1.52 -3.83 -17.43
N ILE A 84 -1.43 -5.05 -16.91
CA ILE A 84 -2.04 -5.46 -15.64
C ILE A 84 -0.94 -5.79 -14.63
N ILE A 85 -1.13 -5.37 -13.39
CA ILE A 85 -0.36 -5.87 -12.25
C ILE A 85 -1.30 -6.62 -11.32
N THR A 86 -0.87 -7.82 -10.91
CA THR A 86 -1.54 -8.61 -9.89
C THR A 86 -0.61 -8.75 -8.71
N VAL A 87 -1.08 -8.36 -7.53
CA VAL A 87 -0.31 -8.35 -6.29
C VAL A 87 -1.03 -9.23 -5.28
N ARG A 88 -0.34 -10.22 -4.71
CA ARG A 88 -0.81 -11.00 -3.56
C ARG A 88 0.02 -10.63 -2.34
N VAL A 89 -0.65 -10.32 -1.23
CA VAL A 89 -0.03 -9.95 0.05
C VAL A 89 -0.87 -10.48 1.22
N PRO A 90 -0.28 -10.65 2.41
CA PRO A 90 -0.99 -11.05 3.62
C PRO A 90 -2.17 -10.14 3.95
N ASN A 91 -3.29 -10.74 4.33
CA ASN A 91 -4.45 -10.07 4.91
C ASN A 91 -4.36 -10.18 6.45
N PRO A 92 -3.88 -9.14 7.16
CA PRO A 92 -3.67 -9.22 8.60
C PRO A 92 -4.97 -9.47 9.36
N ILE A 93 -6.11 -8.98 8.86
CA ILE A 93 -7.42 -9.18 9.51
C ILE A 93 -7.84 -10.65 9.44
N ALA A 94 -7.75 -11.27 8.26
CA ALA A 94 -8.07 -12.69 8.09
C ALA A 94 -7.09 -13.58 8.87
N ILE A 95 -5.80 -13.25 8.87
CA ILE A 95 -4.77 -13.95 9.65
C ILE A 95 -5.10 -13.93 11.15
N ILE A 96 -5.40 -12.74 11.71
CA ILE A 96 -5.79 -12.59 13.12
C ILE A 96 -7.04 -13.42 13.42
N GLN A 97 -8.08 -13.32 12.58
CA GLN A 97 -9.33 -14.05 12.79
C GLN A 97 -9.13 -15.57 12.75
N LYS A 98 -8.33 -16.06 11.79
CA LYS A 98 -8.07 -17.48 11.59
C LYS A 98 -7.21 -18.09 12.69
N PHE A 99 -6.17 -17.37 13.13
CA PHE A 99 -5.16 -17.90 14.05
C PHE A 99 -5.21 -17.30 15.47
N ARG A 100 -6.29 -16.59 15.85
CA ARG A 100 -6.43 -15.99 17.20
C ARG A 100 -6.23 -16.95 18.38
N TRP A 101 -6.39 -18.25 18.17
CA TRP A 101 -6.20 -19.29 19.19
C TRP A 101 -4.86 -20.04 19.07
N GLN A 102 -4.01 -19.65 18.12
CA GLN A 102 -2.69 -20.23 17.85
C GLN A 102 -1.68 -19.08 17.76
N PRO A 103 -1.30 -18.46 18.89
CA PRO A 103 -0.54 -17.20 18.90
C PRO A 103 0.81 -17.31 18.19
N ASP A 104 1.51 -18.44 18.31
CA ASP A 104 2.80 -18.63 17.64
C ASP A 104 2.65 -18.65 16.11
N LEU A 105 1.63 -19.34 15.62
CA LEU A 105 1.31 -19.37 14.20
C LEU A 105 0.82 -18.00 13.72
N LEU A 106 0.00 -17.31 14.51
CA LEU A 106 -0.42 -15.94 14.22
C LEU A 106 0.79 -15.02 14.05
N LEU A 107 1.76 -15.07 14.97
CA LEU A 107 2.97 -14.27 14.90
C LEU A 107 3.80 -14.63 13.67
N LEU A 108 3.92 -15.91 13.33
CA LEU A 108 4.61 -16.36 12.12
C LEU A 108 3.99 -15.76 10.85
N TYR A 109 2.65 -15.79 10.71
CA TYR A 109 1.97 -15.20 9.55
C TYR A 109 2.08 -13.66 9.49
N LEU A 110 2.14 -13.00 10.65
CA LEU A 110 2.21 -11.53 10.70
C LEU A 110 3.64 -11.00 10.49
N TYR A 111 4.65 -11.65 11.07
CA TYR A 111 6.04 -11.20 11.06
C TYR A 111 6.92 -11.96 10.05
N GLY A 112 6.41 -13.02 9.45
CA GLY A 112 7.15 -13.87 8.52
C GLY A 112 8.00 -14.93 9.22
N ASP A 113 8.56 -15.84 8.43
CA ASP A 113 9.45 -16.92 8.90
C ASP A 113 10.90 -16.61 8.53
N THR A 114 11.71 -16.25 9.52
CA THR A 114 13.13 -15.91 9.33
C THR A 114 14.06 -17.10 9.51
N SER A 115 13.53 -18.31 9.81
CA SER A 115 14.36 -19.50 10.10
C SER A 115 15.14 -20.01 8.89
N GLN A 116 14.63 -19.80 7.67
CA GLN A 116 15.26 -20.27 6.44
C GLN A 116 16.13 -19.18 5.78
N ASN A 117 15.59 -17.97 5.66
CA ASN A 117 16.18 -16.92 4.80
C ASN A 117 16.56 -15.65 5.58
N GLY A 118 16.61 -15.71 6.92
CA GLY A 118 16.97 -14.58 7.77
C GLY A 118 16.07 -13.37 7.54
N GLU A 119 16.68 -12.19 7.39
CA GLU A 119 15.96 -10.92 7.18
C GLU A 119 15.08 -10.88 5.92
N TRP A 120 15.32 -11.75 4.94
CA TRP A 120 14.48 -11.86 3.75
C TRP A 120 13.13 -12.49 4.04
N GLY A 121 13.05 -13.36 5.05
CA GLY A 121 11.79 -13.98 5.48
C GLY A 121 10.90 -13.06 6.31
N ALA A 122 11.41 -11.92 6.78
CA ALA A 122 10.66 -11.00 7.63
C ALA A 122 9.63 -10.20 6.83
N HIS A 123 8.42 -10.09 7.36
CA HIS A 123 7.40 -9.15 6.88
C HIS A 123 7.65 -7.77 7.51
N LYS A 124 7.91 -6.78 6.65
CA LYS A 124 8.29 -5.41 7.00
C LYS A 124 7.15 -4.41 6.77
N TYR A 125 6.21 -4.70 5.87
CA TYR A 125 5.09 -3.82 5.59
C TYR A 125 3.82 -4.60 5.18
N GLY A 126 2.65 -3.99 5.39
CA GLY A 126 1.35 -4.60 5.09
C GLY A 126 0.45 -3.68 4.28
N TYR A 127 -0.37 -4.25 3.41
CA TYR A 127 -1.29 -3.50 2.54
C TYR A 127 -2.74 -3.88 2.83
N THR A 128 -3.54 -2.87 3.17
CA THR A 128 -5.00 -2.97 3.18
C THR A 128 -5.55 -2.52 1.82
N PRO A 129 -6.83 -2.81 1.50
CA PRO A 129 -7.45 -2.28 0.29
C PRO A 129 -7.37 -0.74 0.17
N SER A 130 -7.45 -0.01 1.30
CA SER A 130 -7.28 1.45 1.30
C SER A 130 -5.86 1.86 0.91
N LEU A 131 -4.85 1.26 1.55
CA LEU A 131 -3.43 1.54 1.27
C LEU A 131 -3.05 1.17 -0.16
N TRP A 132 -3.54 0.03 -0.66
CA TRP A 132 -3.37 -0.35 -2.05
C TRP A 132 -4.00 0.68 -2.99
N ASN A 133 -5.24 1.09 -2.75
CA ASN A 133 -5.91 2.10 -3.56
C ASN A 133 -5.22 3.46 -3.51
N GLU A 134 -4.54 3.82 -2.42
CA GLU A 134 -3.75 5.05 -2.30
C GLU A 134 -2.46 4.95 -3.10
N THR A 135 -1.72 3.85 -2.89
CA THR A 135 -0.43 3.57 -3.56
C THR A 135 -0.61 3.45 -5.07
N SER A 136 -1.61 2.72 -5.52
CA SER A 136 -1.90 2.54 -6.95
C SER A 136 -2.30 3.85 -7.64
N ALA A 137 -3.09 4.71 -6.96
CA ALA A 137 -3.51 5.99 -7.51
C ALA A 137 -2.33 6.93 -7.81
N VAL A 138 -1.33 7.00 -6.92
CA VAL A 138 -0.15 7.86 -7.15
C VAL A 138 0.79 7.33 -8.24
N LEU A 139 0.65 6.05 -8.62
CA LEU A 139 1.47 5.37 -9.62
C LEU A 139 0.78 5.20 -10.99
N ASN A 140 -0.36 5.86 -11.21
CA ASN A 140 -1.17 5.70 -12.43
C ASN A 140 -1.63 4.24 -12.69
N LEU A 141 -1.77 3.47 -11.61
CA LEU A 141 -2.36 2.14 -11.62
C LEU A 141 -3.81 2.29 -11.16
N THR A 142 -4.76 2.07 -12.06
CA THR A 142 -6.18 2.08 -11.72
C THR A 142 -6.56 0.73 -11.14
N PRO A 143 -7.04 0.66 -9.89
CA PRO A 143 -7.56 -0.59 -9.32
C PRO A 143 -8.68 -1.13 -10.20
N VAL A 144 -8.62 -2.43 -10.50
CA VAL A 144 -9.64 -3.17 -11.26
C VAL A 144 -10.50 -3.97 -10.29
N SER A 145 -9.86 -4.69 -9.38
CA SER A 145 -10.55 -5.49 -8.37
C SER A 145 -9.62 -5.77 -7.19
N TYR A 146 -10.20 -6.22 -6.09
CA TYR A 146 -9.47 -6.96 -5.06
C TYR A 146 -10.33 -8.10 -4.54
N GLN A 147 -9.68 -9.16 -4.05
CA GLN A 147 -10.33 -10.31 -3.43
C GLN A 147 -9.60 -10.66 -2.14
N ALA A 148 -10.34 -11.05 -1.10
CA ALA A 148 -9.77 -11.72 0.06
C ALA A 148 -9.85 -13.23 -0.18
N VAL A 149 -8.70 -13.89 -0.20
CA VAL A 149 -8.60 -15.35 -0.42
C VAL A 149 -7.80 -15.94 0.71
N ASP A 150 -8.48 -16.71 1.56
CA ASP A 150 -7.93 -17.26 2.80
C ASP A 150 -7.23 -16.18 3.66
N THR A 151 -5.92 -16.29 3.86
CA THR A 151 -5.10 -15.36 4.65
C THR A 151 -4.53 -14.19 3.85
N ASN A 152 -4.97 -13.97 2.61
CA ASN A 152 -4.34 -13.01 1.69
C ASN A 152 -5.34 -12.06 1.04
N TYR A 153 -4.84 -10.91 0.61
CA TYR A 153 -5.46 -10.08 -0.41
C TYR A 153 -4.82 -10.35 -1.76
N ILE A 154 -5.65 -10.35 -2.80
CA ILE A 154 -5.21 -10.32 -4.20
C ILE A 154 -5.75 -9.04 -4.80
N PHE A 155 -4.84 -8.14 -5.16
CA PHE A 155 -5.13 -6.88 -5.82
C PHE A 155 -4.84 -6.99 -7.31
N VAL A 156 -5.72 -6.44 -8.14
CA VAL A 156 -5.51 -6.30 -9.58
C VAL A 156 -5.64 -4.83 -9.95
N ALA A 157 -4.64 -4.29 -10.64
CA ALA A 157 -4.67 -2.94 -11.17
C ALA A 157 -4.19 -2.90 -12.62
N LYS A 158 -4.60 -1.87 -13.35
CA LYS A 158 -4.27 -1.65 -14.75
C LYS A 158 -3.59 -0.30 -14.91
N LYS A 159 -2.48 -0.23 -15.67
CA LYS A 159 -1.84 1.05 -15.98
C LYS A 159 -2.76 1.91 -16.86
N SER A 160 -3.04 3.12 -16.43
CA SER A 160 -3.91 4.08 -17.13
C SER A 160 -3.11 5.24 -17.72
N LYS A 161 -3.62 5.83 -18.82
CA LYS A 161 -3.07 7.07 -19.40
C LYS A 161 -3.41 8.31 -18.56
N THR A 162 -4.51 8.25 -17.82
CA THR A 162 -5.05 9.39 -17.07
C THR A 162 -4.72 9.24 -15.58
N ILE A 163 -4.12 10.29 -15.01
CA ILE A 163 -3.94 10.42 -13.57
C ILE A 163 -5.34 10.63 -12.97
N ARG A 164 -5.89 9.62 -12.29
CA ARG A 164 -7.04 9.85 -11.40
C ARG A 164 -6.51 10.49 -10.12
N GLN A 165 -6.43 11.82 -10.09
CA GLN A 165 -6.21 12.51 -8.82
C GLN A 165 -7.43 12.30 -7.93
N ARG A 166 -7.21 11.81 -6.71
CA ARG A 166 -8.25 11.84 -5.69
C ARG A 166 -8.57 13.30 -5.37
N PRO A 167 -9.85 13.69 -5.30
CA PRO A 167 -10.18 15.01 -4.79
C PRO A 167 -9.64 15.14 -3.35
N ILE A 168 -8.93 16.23 -3.09
CA ILE A 168 -8.47 16.58 -1.74
C ILE A 168 -9.51 17.52 -1.16
N VAL A 169 -10.04 17.17 0.00
CA VAL A 169 -11.03 17.99 0.71
C VAL A 169 -10.43 18.44 2.03
N TYR A 170 -10.31 19.77 2.18
CA TYR A 170 -9.88 20.39 3.42
C TYR A 170 -11.10 20.73 4.27
N CYS A 171 -11.15 20.20 5.48
CA CYS A 171 -12.15 20.52 6.49
C CYS A 171 -11.48 21.32 7.61
N ALA A 172 -12.04 22.47 7.98
CA ALA A 172 -11.51 23.33 9.04
C ALA A 172 -12.57 23.75 10.07
N SER A 173 -13.81 23.27 9.94
CA SER A 173 -14.91 23.58 10.85
C SER A 173 -15.68 22.32 11.27
N LEU A 174 -16.40 22.41 12.39
CA LEU A 174 -17.22 21.31 12.89
C LEU A 174 -18.21 20.79 11.84
N GLY A 175 -18.90 21.69 11.12
CA GLY A 175 -19.83 21.29 10.05
C GLY A 175 -19.14 20.49 8.94
N GLN A 176 -17.94 20.91 8.52
CA GLN A 176 -17.16 20.18 7.52
C GLN A 176 -16.63 18.84 8.03
N PHE A 177 -16.29 18.74 9.32
CA PHE A 177 -15.91 17.47 9.95
C PHE A 177 -17.07 16.47 9.95
N LEU A 178 -18.30 16.92 10.18
CA LEU A 178 -19.50 16.08 10.11
C LEU A 178 -19.73 15.50 8.70
N CYS A 179 -19.27 16.20 7.65
CA CYS A 179 -19.35 15.71 6.27
C CYS A 179 -18.25 14.68 5.90
N THR A 180 -17.32 14.37 6.81
CA THR A 180 -16.21 13.43 6.54
C THR A 180 -16.66 12.07 5.98
N PRO A 181 -17.74 11.42 6.49
CA PRO A 181 -18.20 10.15 5.94
C PRO A 181 -18.60 10.26 4.47
N TRP A 182 -19.25 11.37 4.09
CA TRP A 182 -19.64 11.62 2.71
C TRP A 182 -18.43 11.73 1.78
N TYR A 183 -17.44 12.54 2.15
CA TYR A 183 -16.21 12.68 1.37
C TYR A 183 -15.41 11.38 1.30
N TYR A 184 -15.36 10.63 2.40
CA TYR A 184 -14.72 9.31 2.45
C TYR A 184 -15.39 8.33 1.47
N LEU A 185 -16.72 8.30 1.42
CA LEU A 185 -17.46 7.46 0.47
C LEU A 185 -17.23 7.84 -1.00
N GLN A 186 -16.91 9.11 -1.26
CA GLN A 186 -16.50 9.56 -2.60
C GLN A 186 -15.03 9.23 -2.95
N GLY A 187 -14.29 8.61 -2.03
CA GLY A 187 -12.87 8.28 -2.21
C GLY A 187 -11.94 9.50 -2.11
N ALA A 188 -12.40 10.61 -1.51
CA ALA A 188 -11.59 11.80 -1.33
C ALA A 188 -10.49 11.58 -0.27
N LYS A 189 -9.36 12.28 -0.44
CA LYS A 189 -8.39 12.46 0.65
C LYS A 189 -8.91 13.58 1.54
N VAL A 190 -9.40 13.23 2.74
CA VAL A 190 -9.92 14.21 3.69
C VAL A 190 -8.80 14.66 4.61
N ILE A 191 -8.57 15.97 4.67
CA ILE A 191 -7.58 16.60 5.54
C ILE A 191 -8.33 17.49 6.51
N TRP A 192 -8.20 17.19 7.80
CA TRP A 192 -8.73 18.06 8.85
C TRP A 192 -7.67 19.08 9.24
N LYS A 193 -8.05 20.34 9.36
CA LYS A 193 -7.24 21.39 9.96
C LYS A 193 -7.85 21.76 11.31
N ILE A 194 -7.07 21.58 12.38
CA ILE A 194 -7.47 21.93 13.75
C ILE A 194 -6.46 22.94 14.27
N ASP A 195 -6.82 24.23 14.21
CA ASP A 195 -5.98 25.30 14.73
C ASP A 195 -6.11 25.40 16.27
N GLU A 196 -7.32 25.21 16.79
CA GLU A 196 -7.62 25.21 18.23
C GLU A 196 -8.40 23.96 18.66
N PRO A 197 -8.21 23.48 19.91
CA PRO A 197 -8.88 22.27 20.39
C PRO A 197 -10.38 22.50 20.63
N TYR A 198 -11.17 21.46 20.39
CA TYR A 198 -12.57 21.43 20.80
C TYR A 198 -12.70 20.90 22.24
N SER A 199 -13.90 21.00 22.82
CA SER A 199 -14.16 20.43 24.14
C SER A 199 -13.92 18.90 24.15
N SER A 200 -13.48 18.36 25.29
CA SER A 200 -13.18 16.93 25.41
C SER A 200 -14.40 16.05 25.12
N LEU A 201 -15.60 16.51 25.51
CA LEU A 201 -16.86 15.81 25.28
C LEU A 201 -17.16 15.69 23.78
N LEU A 202 -17.14 16.82 23.05
CA LEU A 202 -17.35 16.85 21.61
C LEU A 202 -16.28 16.04 20.88
N GLY A 203 -15.02 16.16 21.33
CA GLY A 203 -13.90 15.39 20.83
C GLY A 203 -14.12 13.88 20.93
N LYS A 204 -14.53 13.38 22.09
CA LYS A 204 -14.71 11.94 22.34
C LYS A 204 -15.93 11.35 21.65
N ILE A 205 -17.06 12.08 21.67
CA ILE A 205 -18.35 11.56 21.21
C ILE A 205 -18.52 11.72 19.70
N VAL A 206 -18.11 12.86 19.14
CA VAL A 206 -18.39 13.21 17.74
C VAL A 206 -17.14 13.14 16.89
N LEU A 207 -16.08 13.84 17.28
CA LEU A 207 -14.93 14.01 16.38
C LEU A 207 -14.05 12.77 16.31
N ARG A 208 -13.85 12.02 17.40
CA ARG A 208 -13.03 10.80 17.45
C ARG A 208 -13.49 9.73 16.43
N PRO A 209 -14.77 9.31 16.38
CA PRO A 209 -15.18 8.32 15.40
C PRO A 209 -15.04 8.85 13.96
N LEU A 210 -15.31 10.12 13.72
CA LEU A 210 -15.16 10.74 12.40
C LEU A 210 -13.71 10.89 11.96
N ALA A 211 -12.80 11.16 12.91
CA ALA A 211 -11.36 11.26 12.65
C ALA A 211 -10.78 9.94 12.13
N LEU A 212 -11.40 8.78 12.40
CA LEU A 212 -10.97 7.51 11.81
C LEU A 212 -11.12 7.46 10.27
N LEU A 213 -11.99 8.31 9.72
CA LEU A 213 -12.26 8.42 8.28
C LEU A 213 -11.45 9.55 7.63
N THR A 214 -10.73 10.35 8.41
CA THR A 214 -9.81 11.37 7.87
C THR A 214 -8.48 10.72 7.47
N THR A 215 -7.79 11.31 6.50
CA THR A 215 -6.46 10.83 6.09
C THR A 215 -5.38 11.45 6.96
N THR A 216 -5.46 12.77 7.18
CA THR A 216 -4.45 13.55 7.89
C THR A 216 -5.12 14.61 8.74
N ILE A 217 -4.56 14.87 9.93
CA ILE A 217 -4.95 16.02 10.75
C ILE A 217 -3.77 16.99 10.80
N VAL A 218 -3.93 18.14 10.18
CA VAL A 218 -2.99 19.26 10.30
C VAL A 218 -3.38 20.05 11.55
N VAL A 219 -2.43 20.25 12.45
CA VAL A 219 -2.63 21.00 13.70
C VAL A 219 -1.88 22.33 13.64
N GLY A 220 -2.54 23.39 14.12
CA GLY A 220 -1.98 24.75 14.15
C GLY A 220 -1.27 25.12 15.45
N SER A 221 -1.41 24.32 16.49
CA SER A 221 -0.92 24.61 17.85
C SER A 221 -0.59 23.34 18.63
N ASP A 222 0.22 23.47 19.68
CA ASP A 222 0.53 22.36 20.60
C ASP A 222 -0.70 21.87 21.36
N SER A 223 -1.65 22.77 21.66
CA SER A 223 -2.93 22.41 22.28
C SER A 223 -3.78 21.55 21.33
N ALA A 224 -3.87 21.90 20.04
CA ALA A 224 -4.52 21.10 19.02
C ALA A 224 -3.82 19.74 18.80
N HIS A 225 -2.48 19.70 18.84
CA HIS A 225 -1.72 18.45 18.78
C HIS A 225 -2.05 17.51 19.94
N ARG A 226 -2.05 18.03 21.19
CA ARG A 226 -2.46 17.25 22.37
C ARG A 226 -3.91 16.79 22.26
N PHE A 227 -4.80 17.62 21.75
CA PHE A 227 -6.19 17.25 21.51
C PHE A 227 -6.32 16.10 20.51
N ALA A 228 -5.64 16.17 19.36
CA ALA A 228 -5.67 15.11 18.35
C ALA A 228 -5.11 13.77 18.89
N THR A 229 -3.99 13.81 19.60
CA THR A 229 -3.33 12.60 20.13
C THR A 229 -4.07 12.01 21.33
N GLN A 230 -4.51 12.82 22.29
CA GLN A 230 -5.09 12.33 23.55
C GLN A 230 -6.61 12.22 23.52
N VAL A 231 -7.28 13.17 22.86
CA VAL A 231 -8.76 13.20 22.79
C VAL A 231 -9.25 12.47 21.56
N LEU A 232 -8.71 12.73 20.36
CA LEU A 232 -9.12 11.98 19.17
C LEU A 232 -8.46 10.61 19.06
N LYS A 233 -7.42 10.33 19.88
CA LYS A 233 -6.61 9.10 19.79
C LYS A 233 -6.08 8.84 18.37
N TYR A 234 -5.77 9.92 17.66
CA TYR A 234 -5.28 9.84 16.30
C TYR A 234 -3.75 9.65 16.30
N SER A 235 -3.25 8.83 15.37
CA SER A 235 -1.83 8.47 15.33
C SER A 235 -0.95 9.67 15.00
N HIS A 236 0.18 9.81 15.70
CA HIS A 236 1.20 10.84 15.43
C HIS A 236 1.73 10.76 13.99
N LEU A 237 1.76 9.57 13.38
CA LEU A 237 2.17 9.38 11.98
C LEU A 237 1.23 10.03 10.96
N ARG A 238 0.01 10.42 11.38
CA ARG A 238 -0.99 11.07 10.52
C ARG A 238 -1.32 12.50 10.98
N ILE A 239 -0.56 13.04 11.94
CA ILE A 239 -0.70 14.41 12.42
C ILE A 239 0.48 15.21 11.89
N LEU A 240 0.20 16.32 11.21
CA LEU A 240 1.23 17.24 10.68
C LEU A 240 1.12 18.60 11.38
N HIS A 241 2.25 19.23 11.68
CA HIS A 241 2.29 20.57 12.25
C HIS A 241 2.34 21.61 11.12
N SER A 242 1.36 22.51 11.08
CA SER A 242 1.21 23.48 9.97
C SER A 242 2.46 24.34 9.73
N ALA A 243 3.25 24.60 10.77
CA ALA A 243 4.46 25.44 10.71
C ALA A 243 5.78 24.66 10.57
N ARG A 244 5.79 23.32 10.74
CA ARG A 244 7.04 22.52 10.71
C ARG A 244 7.17 21.64 9.47
N ASP A 245 6.06 21.31 8.80
CA ASP A 245 6.03 20.29 7.73
C ASP A 245 5.78 20.86 6.31
N THR A 246 5.90 22.18 6.12
CA THR A 246 5.79 22.86 4.82
C THR A 246 7.14 23.31 4.24
N ALA A 247 8.24 22.70 4.68
CA ALA A 247 9.59 22.93 4.15
C ALA A 247 10.04 21.76 3.27
#